data_AF-A0A4Q5SG77-F1
#
_entry.id   AF-A0A4Q5SG77-F1
#
_cell.length_a   1.000
_cell.length_b   1.000
_cell.length_c   1.000
_cell.angle_alpha   90.00
_cell.angle_beta   90.00
_cell.angle_gamma   90.00
#
_symmetry.space_group_name_H-M   'P 1'
#
loop_
_entity.id
_entity.type
_entity.pdbx_description
1 polymer ?
#
loop_
_entity_poly.entity_id
_entity_poly.type
_entity_poly.pdbx_seq_one_letter_code
_entity_poly.pdbx_strand_id
1 'polypeptide(L)'
;SLWDEANAALARAGFALPDEALARDWSQPYQPSKAVEDAWAQVYRDTDHYWELYQLAEKLVDIDDALATWRHKHVLTVSRVIGMKMGTGGTAGVPYLESTLAKRAFPELWSLRTQL
;
A
#
# COMPACT_ATOMS: atom_id res chain seq x y z
N SER A 1 -10.10 6.12 0.76
CA SER A 1 -9.52 4.91 1.39
C SER A 1 -8.59 5.34 2.52
N LEU A 2 -8.04 4.41 3.32
CA LEU A 2 -7.06 4.77 4.35
C LEU A 2 -5.83 5.49 3.75
N TRP A 3 -5.42 5.10 2.55
CA TRP A 3 -4.31 5.76 1.85
C TRP A 3 -4.65 7.18 1.40
N ASP A 4 -5.84 7.37 0.84
CA ASP A 4 -6.30 8.70 0.42
C ASP A 4 -6.37 9.68 1.62
N GLU A 5 -6.83 9.21 2.79
CA GLU A 5 -6.86 10.02 4.02
C GLU A 5 -5.47 10.31 4.59
N ALA A 6 -4.52 9.37 4.47
CA ALA A 6 -3.12 9.60 4.83
C ALA A 6 -2.49 10.68 3.95
N ASN A 7 -2.74 10.64 2.63
CA ASN A 7 -2.31 11.70 1.70
C ASN A 7 -2.98 13.04 2.02
N ALA A 8 -4.27 13.05 2.37
CA ALA A 8 -4.94 14.28 2.81
C ALA A 8 -4.35 14.83 4.13
N ALA A 9 -3.93 13.96 5.06
CA ALA A 9 -3.23 14.37 6.28
C ALA A 9 -1.86 15.00 5.97
N LEU A 10 -1.12 14.41 5.04
CA LEU A 10 0.14 14.95 4.54
C LEU A 10 -0.06 16.35 3.92
N ALA A 11 -1.08 16.53 3.08
CA ALA A 11 -1.41 17.84 2.53
C ALA A 11 -1.78 18.88 3.61
N ARG A 12 -2.55 18.49 4.63
CA ARG A 12 -2.87 19.37 5.78
C ARG A 12 -1.63 19.77 6.58
N ALA A 13 -0.57 18.96 6.55
CA ALA A 13 0.72 19.28 7.18
C ALA A 13 1.60 20.23 6.33
N GLY A 14 1.10 20.72 5.18
CA GLY A 14 1.76 21.73 4.37
C GLY A 14 2.50 21.20 3.14
N PHE A 15 2.43 19.89 2.88
CA PHE A 15 3.02 19.31 1.66
C PHE A 15 2.16 19.58 0.43
N ALA A 16 2.79 19.99 -0.66
CA ALA A 16 2.11 20.17 -1.94
C ALA A 16 1.89 18.79 -2.61
N LEU A 17 0.63 18.36 -2.68
CA LEU A 17 0.21 17.15 -3.38
C LEU A 17 -0.67 17.50 -4.58
N PRO A 18 -0.65 16.69 -5.65
CA PRO A 18 -1.49 16.94 -6.82
C PRO A 18 -2.96 16.63 -6.52
N ASP A 19 -3.87 17.31 -7.22
CA ASP A 19 -5.33 17.11 -7.05
C ASP A 19 -5.76 15.67 -7.30
N GLU A 20 -5.07 14.94 -8.18
CA GLU A 20 -5.31 13.52 -8.43
C GLU A 20 -5.06 12.61 -7.21
N ALA A 21 -4.34 13.10 -6.18
CA ALA A 21 -4.17 12.41 -4.90
C ALA A 21 -5.18 12.88 -3.83
N LEU A 22 -5.84 14.03 -4.01
CA LEU A 22 -6.69 14.68 -3.00
C LEU A 22 -8.18 14.77 -3.38
N ALA A 23 -8.50 14.73 -4.67
CA ALA A 23 -9.83 14.95 -5.23
C ALA A 23 -10.07 14.08 -6.47
N ARG A 24 -9.83 12.77 -6.35
CA ARG A 24 -10.05 11.78 -7.42
C ARG A 24 -11.40 11.07 -7.31
N ASP A 25 -11.77 10.31 -8.35
CA ASP A 25 -12.87 9.34 -8.25
C ASP A 25 -12.47 8.20 -7.29
N TRP A 26 -13.03 8.23 -6.08
CA TRP A 26 -12.74 7.28 -5.00
C TRP A 26 -13.21 5.85 -5.29
N SER A 27 -14.07 5.64 -6.30
CA SER A 27 -14.50 4.30 -6.72
C SER A 27 -13.41 3.55 -7.49
N GLN A 28 -12.44 4.27 -8.05
CA GLN A 28 -11.33 3.68 -8.81
C GLN A 28 -10.17 3.25 -7.89
N PRO A 29 -9.37 2.24 -8.31
CA PRO A 29 -8.10 1.94 -7.66
C PRO A 29 -7.15 3.15 -7.67
N TYR A 30 -6.47 3.36 -6.56
CA TYR A 30 -5.43 4.38 -6.45
C TYR A 30 -4.28 4.12 -7.44
N GLN A 31 -3.76 5.18 -8.05
CA GLN A 31 -2.61 5.14 -8.95
C GLN A 31 -1.42 5.84 -8.29
N PRO A 32 -0.23 5.20 -8.26
CA PRO A 32 0.95 5.82 -7.66
C PRO A 32 1.34 7.14 -8.32
N SER A 33 1.78 8.11 -7.52
CA SER A 33 2.23 9.43 -7.98
C SER A 33 3.62 9.76 -7.45
N LYS A 34 4.50 10.20 -8.35
CA LYS A 34 5.87 10.61 -7.97
C LYS A 34 5.86 11.79 -6.99
N ALA A 35 4.92 12.71 -7.13
CA ALA A 35 4.79 13.86 -6.22
C ALA A 35 4.39 13.42 -4.79
N VAL A 36 3.51 12.42 -4.68
CA VAL A 36 3.14 11.82 -3.38
C VAL A 36 4.34 11.11 -2.77
N GLU A 37 5.09 10.35 -3.57
CA GLU A 37 6.31 9.67 -3.13
C GLU A 37 7.36 10.65 -2.62
N ASP A 38 7.61 11.75 -3.35
CA ASP A 38 8.57 12.79 -2.94
C ASP A 38 8.16 13.50 -1.66
N ALA A 39 6.86 13.73 -1.47
CA ALA A 39 6.34 14.34 -0.24
C ALA A 39 6.51 13.41 0.97
N TRP A 40 6.19 12.12 0.82
CA TRP A 40 6.47 11.14 1.88
C TRP A 40 7.97 10.98 2.11
N ALA A 41 8.82 10.98 1.08
CA ALA A 41 10.27 10.91 1.24
C ALA A 41 10.83 12.08 2.08
N GLN A 42 10.25 13.27 1.96
CA GLN A 42 10.61 14.42 2.81
C GLN A 42 10.28 14.18 4.29
N VAL A 43 9.15 13.54 4.61
CA VAL A 43 8.82 13.13 5.99
C VAL A 43 9.90 12.22 6.57
N TYR A 44 10.42 11.27 5.77
CA TYR A 44 11.48 10.36 6.20
C TYR A 44 12.86 11.03 6.35
N ARG A 45 13.10 12.17 5.68
CA ARG A 45 14.36 12.91 5.77
C ARG A 45 14.43 13.84 6.98
N ASP A 46 13.29 14.20 7.56
CA ASP A 46 13.20 15.06 8.74
C ASP A 46 12.21 14.48 9.77
N THR A 47 12.58 13.33 10.33
CA THR A 47 11.72 12.56 11.24
C THR A 47 11.46 13.27 12.57
N ASP A 48 12.39 14.12 13.00
CA ASP A 48 12.23 14.88 14.25
C ASP A 48 11.13 15.93 14.11
N HIS A 49 11.06 16.61 12.95
CA HIS A 49 10.02 17.58 12.67
C HIS A 49 8.68 16.91 12.33
N TYR A 50 8.68 15.83 11.55
CA TYR A 50 7.48 15.16 11.05
C TYR A 50 7.16 13.84 11.77
N TRP A 51 7.48 13.72 13.07
CA TRP A 51 7.40 12.46 13.82
C TRP A 51 6.05 11.73 13.69
N GLU A 52 4.94 12.45 13.83
CA GLU A 52 3.59 11.84 13.75
C GLU A 52 3.30 11.27 12.36
N LEU A 53 3.74 11.94 11.29
CA LEU A 53 3.57 11.46 9.91
C LEU A 53 4.51 10.29 9.62
N TYR A 54 5.75 10.34 10.12
CA TYR A 54 6.69 9.24 10.02
C TYR A 54 6.14 7.99 10.74
N GLN A 55 5.64 8.15 11.96
CA GLN A 55 5.03 7.06 12.71
C GLN A 55 3.79 6.51 11.99
N LEU A 56 2.93 7.37 11.46
CA LEU A 56 1.79 6.95 10.63
C LEU A 56 2.26 6.12 9.43
N ALA A 57 3.26 6.59 8.69
CA ALA A 57 3.80 5.88 7.53
C ALA A 57 4.33 4.49 7.90
N GLU A 58 5.11 4.37 8.98
CA GLU A 58 5.58 3.06 9.45
C GLU A 58 4.43 2.14 9.87
N LYS A 59 3.38 2.67 10.52
CA LYS A 59 2.20 1.87 10.88
C LYS A 59 1.42 1.41 9.65
N LEU A 60 1.38 2.19 8.58
CA LEU A 60 0.77 1.78 7.31
C LEU A 60 1.61 0.68 6.65
N VAL A 61 2.94 0.77 6.68
CA VAL A 61 3.83 -0.30 6.20
C VAL A 61 3.63 -1.59 7.02
N ASP A 62 3.52 -1.50 8.34
CA ASP A 62 3.22 -2.66 9.22
C ASP A 62 1.91 -3.36 8.79
N ILE A 63 0.87 -2.59 8.44
CA ILE A 63 -0.42 -3.13 7.98
C ILE A 63 -0.27 -3.85 6.63
N ASP A 64 0.47 -3.27 5.68
CA ASP A 64 0.65 -3.87 4.35
C ASP A 64 1.51 -5.14 4.42
N ASP A 65 2.52 -5.18 5.30
CA ASP A 65 3.32 -6.38 5.58
C ASP A 65 2.47 -7.49 6.22
N ALA A 66 1.66 -7.14 7.22
CA ALA A 66 0.73 -8.10 7.83
C ALA A 66 -0.26 -8.67 6.79
N LEU A 67 -0.75 -7.85 5.87
CA LEU A 67 -1.62 -8.26 4.78
C LEU A 67 -0.90 -9.18 3.77
N ALA A 68 0.35 -8.86 3.40
CA ALA A 68 1.16 -9.70 2.53
C ALA A 68 1.45 -11.07 3.18
N THR A 69 1.79 -11.08 4.46
CA THR A 69 1.98 -12.29 5.27
C THR A 69 0.71 -13.14 5.30
N TRP A 70 -0.46 -12.51 5.52
CA TRP A 70 -1.73 -13.21 5.47
C TRP A 70 -2.00 -13.81 4.08
N ARG A 71 -1.80 -13.05 2.99
CA ARG A 71 -1.98 -13.56 1.61
C ARG A 71 -1.08 -14.75 1.33
N HIS A 72 0.17 -14.71 1.78
CA HIS A 72 1.10 -15.83 1.61
C HIS A 72 0.65 -17.08 2.39
N LYS A 73 0.30 -16.93 3.66
CA LYS A 73 -0.25 -18.05 4.46
C LYS A 73 -1.53 -18.61 3.86
N HIS A 74 -2.36 -17.76 3.28
CA HIS A 74 -3.58 -18.17 2.58
C HIS A 74 -3.26 -19.01 1.34
N VAL A 75 -2.31 -18.58 0.50
CA VAL A 75 -1.80 -19.36 -0.65
C VAL A 75 -1.35 -20.76 -0.21
N LEU A 76 -0.51 -20.84 0.82
CA LEU A 76 -0.01 -22.12 1.35
C LEU A 76 -1.14 -23.02 1.86
N THR A 77 -2.10 -22.45 2.56
CA THR A 77 -3.25 -23.18 3.11
C THR A 77 -4.13 -23.75 2.00
N VAL A 78 -4.41 -22.96 0.96
CA VAL A 78 -5.20 -23.43 -0.18
C VAL A 78 -4.44 -24.52 -0.95
N SER A 79 -3.16 -24.28 -1.25
CA SER A 79 -2.30 -25.22 -1.99
C SER A 79 -2.20 -26.59 -1.30
N ARG A 80 -2.05 -26.63 0.03
CA ARG A 80 -1.97 -27.91 0.76
C ARG A 80 -3.29 -28.67 0.86
N VAL A 81 -4.44 -28.02 0.67
CA VAL A 81 -5.78 -28.66 0.78
C VAL A 81 -6.28 -29.10 -0.59
N ILE A 82 -6.17 -28.26 -1.62
CA ILE A 82 -6.75 -28.53 -2.95
C ILE A 82 -5.72 -28.63 -4.07
N GLY A 83 -4.43 -28.44 -3.78
CA GLY A 83 -3.39 -28.36 -4.80
C GLY A 83 -3.63 -27.19 -5.75
N MET A 84 -3.46 -27.45 -7.05
CA MET A 84 -3.65 -26.48 -8.13
C MET A 84 -5.04 -26.56 -8.78
N LYS A 85 -6.04 -27.10 -8.07
CA LYS A 85 -7.41 -27.16 -8.59
C LYS A 85 -8.01 -25.76 -8.76
N MET A 86 -8.91 -25.63 -9.74
CA MET A 86 -9.73 -24.43 -9.91
C MET A 86 -10.51 -24.12 -8.63
N GLY A 87 -10.57 -22.85 -8.27
CA GLY A 87 -11.35 -22.40 -7.12
C GLY A 87 -12.85 -22.55 -7.38
N THR A 88 -13.64 -22.80 -6.34
CA THR A 88 -15.11 -22.89 -6.44
C THR A 88 -15.76 -21.60 -6.92
N GLY A 89 -15.08 -20.46 -6.80
CA GLY A 89 -15.48 -19.16 -7.36
C GLY A 89 -15.11 -18.95 -8.83
N GLY A 90 -14.67 -19.99 -9.55
CA GLY A 90 -14.30 -19.90 -10.97
C GLY A 90 -12.92 -19.29 -11.26
N THR A 91 -12.13 -19.01 -10.22
CA THR A 91 -10.75 -18.51 -10.39
C THR A 91 -9.79 -19.66 -10.67
N ALA A 92 -8.61 -19.33 -11.20
CA ALA A 92 -7.53 -20.30 -11.42
C ALA A 92 -7.02 -21.00 -10.12
N GLY A 93 -7.53 -20.64 -8.93
CA GLY A 93 -7.08 -21.21 -7.66
C GLY A 93 -5.79 -20.53 -7.17
N VAL A 94 -4.78 -21.34 -6.83
CA VAL A 94 -3.49 -20.87 -6.31
C VAL A 94 -2.82 -19.81 -7.20
N PRO A 95 -2.74 -19.94 -8.54
CA PRO A 95 -2.15 -18.89 -9.40
C PRO A 95 -2.81 -17.53 -9.27
N TYR A 96 -4.15 -17.50 -9.10
CA TYR A 96 -4.85 -16.24 -8.85
C TYR A 96 -4.44 -15.64 -7.49
N LEU A 97 -4.35 -16.45 -6.44
CA LEU A 97 -3.93 -15.99 -5.11
C LEU A 97 -2.49 -15.49 -5.11
N GLU A 98 -1.57 -16.18 -5.80
CA GLU A 98 -0.18 -15.77 -5.95
C GLU A 98 -0.06 -14.40 -6.65
N SER A 99 -0.90 -14.13 -7.66
CA SER A 99 -0.94 -12.82 -8.33
C SER A 99 -1.24 -11.65 -7.37
N THR A 100 -1.84 -11.92 -6.21
CA THR A 100 -2.15 -10.89 -5.21
C THR A 100 -0.97 -10.53 -4.30
N LEU A 101 0.09 -11.34 -4.28
CA LEU A 101 1.25 -11.14 -3.40
C LEU A 101 2.08 -9.89 -3.77
N ALA A 102 2.05 -9.49 -5.04
CA ALA A 102 2.73 -8.29 -5.52
C ALA A 102 1.97 -6.99 -5.22
N LYS A 103 0.69 -7.07 -4.82
CA LYS A 103 -0.13 -5.88 -4.55
C LYS A 103 0.37 -5.17 -3.29
N ARG A 104 0.38 -3.84 -3.32
CA ARG A 104 0.69 -2.94 -2.20
C ARG A 104 -0.43 -1.96 -1.99
N ALA A 105 -0.89 -1.80 -0.75
CA ALA A 105 -1.95 -0.85 -0.41
C ALA A 105 -1.42 0.59 -0.34
N PHE A 106 -0.14 0.75 0.00
CA PHE A 106 0.54 2.05 0.17
C PHE A 106 1.82 2.08 -0.69
N PRO A 107 1.69 2.06 -2.03
CA PRO A 107 2.80 1.74 -2.92
C PRO A 107 4.00 2.70 -2.77
N GLU A 108 3.76 4.00 -2.59
CA GLU A 108 4.83 4.99 -2.44
C GLU A 108 5.67 4.78 -1.19
N LEU A 109 5.10 4.27 -0.09
CA LEU A 109 5.86 3.98 1.13
C LEU A 109 6.90 2.86 0.91
N TRP A 110 6.65 1.97 -0.04
CA TRP A 110 7.61 0.93 -0.43
C TRP A 110 8.66 1.45 -1.40
N SER A 111 8.24 2.17 -2.45
CA SER A 111 9.16 2.63 -3.49
C SER A 111 10.08 3.76 -3.02
N LEU A 112 9.62 4.62 -2.10
CA LEU A 112 10.43 5.71 -1.58
C LEU A 112 11.69 5.24 -0.84
N ARG A 113 11.73 3.99 -0.35
CA ARG A 113 12.92 3.40 0.29
C ARG A 113 14.14 3.35 -0.62
N THR A 114 13.94 3.39 -1.94
CA THR A 114 15.02 3.46 -2.93
C THR A 114 15.60 4.86 -3.12
N GLN A 115 15.01 5.87 -2.46
CA GLN A 115 15.31 7.30 -2.62
C GLN A 115 15.70 7.99 -1.30
N LEU A 116 15.77 7.22 -0.21
CA LEU A 116 16.22 7.69 1.11
C LEU A 116 17.75 7.76 1.20
#